data_AF-A0A353K3B9-F1
#
_entry.id   AF-A0A353K3B9-F1
#
_cell.length_a   1.000
_cell.length_b   1.000
_cell.length_c   1.000
_cell.angle_alpha   90.00
_cell.angle_beta   90.00
_cell.angle_gamma   90.00
#
_symmetry.space_group_name_H-M   'P 1'
#
loop_
_entity.id
_entity.type
_entity.pdbx_description
1 polymer ?
#
loop_
_entity_poly.entity_id
_entity_poly.type
_entity_poly.pdbx_seq_one_letter_code
_entity_poly.pdbx_strand_id
1 'polypeptide(L)'
;MDKVKVILNEQHQLMGEQKQILDKKFPEGWEIISVPATGWMLKEVNKAAEELRGQTVVFASPIPALIEKLSFQQGSEWGRFFETGVECETNTHVFVFHNDKREKKELPGGKVIQVVASTGWQLV
;
A
#
# COMPACT_ATOMS: atom_id res chain seq x y z
N MET A 1 17.55 12.30 -11.03
CA MET A 1 16.89 11.77 -9.82
C MET A 1 15.67 10.99 -10.29
N ASP A 2 15.35 9.84 -9.71
CA ASP A 2 14.16 9.09 -10.12
C ASP A 2 12.90 9.85 -9.70
N LYS A 3 11.89 9.86 -10.58
CA LYS A 3 10.60 10.50 -10.27
C LYS A 3 9.94 9.83 -9.08
N VAL A 4 9.29 10.63 -8.24
CA VAL A 4 8.50 10.13 -7.11
C VAL A 4 7.35 9.26 -7.61
N LYS A 5 7.15 8.10 -6.97
CA LYS A 5 6.10 7.15 -7.35
C LYS A 5 4.87 7.35 -6.49
N VAL A 6 3.73 7.64 -7.10
CA VAL A 6 2.44 7.81 -6.42
C VAL A 6 1.59 6.57 -6.70
N ILE A 7 1.27 5.80 -5.67
CA ILE A 7 0.45 4.60 -5.83
C ILE A 7 -1.03 4.99 -5.84
N LEU A 8 -1.75 4.67 -6.92
CA LEU A 8 -3.15 5.04 -7.07
C LEU A 8 -3.95 3.92 -7.74
N ASN A 9 -5.14 3.61 -7.22
CA ASN A 9 -6.05 2.70 -7.89
C ASN A 9 -6.55 3.31 -9.20
N GLU A 10 -6.64 2.52 -10.28
CA GLU A 10 -7.11 2.97 -11.60
C GLU A 10 -8.51 3.59 -11.60
N GLN A 11 -9.34 3.24 -10.61
CA GLN A 11 -10.69 3.79 -10.44
C GLN A 11 -10.69 5.13 -9.70
N HIS A 12 -9.56 5.55 -9.13
CA HIS A 12 -9.44 6.76 -8.32
C HIS A 12 -8.75 7.87 -9.11
N GLN A 13 -8.98 9.11 -8.68
CA GLN A 13 -8.26 10.27 -9.16
C GLN A 13 -7.70 11.05 -7.97
N LEU A 14 -6.50 11.62 -8.15
CA LEU A 14 -6.00 12.59 -7.20
C LEU A 14 -6.90 13.83 -7.19
N MET A 15 -7.28 14.26 -6.00
CA MET A 15 -7.97 15.52 -5.78
C MET A 15 -7.05 16.70 -6.15
N GLY A 16 -7.64 17.86 -6.46
CA GLY A 16 -6.88 19.04 -6.87
C GLY A 16 -5.80 19.46 -5.85
N GLU A 17 -6.14 19.46 -4.57
CA GLU A 17 -5.20 19.78 -3.49
C GLU A 17 -4.05 18.76 -3.39
N GLN A 18 -4.32 17.47 -3.58
CA GLN A 18 -3.28 16.44 -3.56
C GLN A 18 -2.23 16.67 -4.66
N LYS A 19 -2.67 17.06 -5.87
CA LYS A 19 -1.77 17.42 -6.97
C LYS A 19 -0.93 18.64 -6.63
N GLN A 20 -1.57 19.70 -6.10
CA GLN A 20 -0.85 20.92 -5.69
C GLN A 20 0.23 20.64 -4.64
N ILE A 21 -0.07 19.76 -3.67
CA ILE A 21 0.91 19.34 -2.65
C ILE A 21 2.06 18.55 -3.29
N LEU A 22 1.77 17.63 -4.22
CA LEU A 22 2.78 16.85 -4.93
C LEU A 22 3.70 17.75 -5.78
N ASP A 23 3.12 18.64 -6.58
CA ASP A 23 3.86 19.55 -7.45
C ASP A 23 4.77 20.49 -6.63
N LYS A 24 4.28 20.98 -5.49
CA LYS A 24 5.05 21.83 -4.59
C LYS A 24 6.20 21.07 -3.91
N LYS A 25 5.95 19.83 -3.48
CA LYS A 25 6.92 19.04 -2.71
C LYS A 25 7.96 18.35 -3.61
N PHE A 26 7.59 18.02 -4.84
CA PHE A 26 8.41 17.27 -5.80
C PHE A 26 8.49 18.01 -7.15
N PRO A 27 9.20 19.16 -7.20
CA PRO A 27 9.26 20.01 -8.39
C PRO A 27 9.96 19.33 -9.59
N GLU A 28 10.80 18.32 -9.34
CA GLU A 28 11.44 17.50 -10.38
C GLU A 28 10.48 16.49 -11.03
N GLY A 29 9.28 16.34 -10.48
CA GLY A 29 8.20 15.56 -11.04
C GLY A 29 7.90 14.25 -10.29
N TRP A 30 6.71 13.75 -10.55
CA TRP A 30 6.17 12.51 -9.99
C TRP A 30 5.40 11.76 -11.08
N GLU A 31 5.17 10.47 -10.87
CA GLU A 31 4.37 9.63 -11.76
C GLU A 31 3.50 8.65 -10.99
N ILE A 32 2.42 8.21 -11.62
CA ILE A 32 1.46 7.28 -11.01
C ILE A 32 1.88 5.85 -11.34
N ILE A 33 1.95 5.02 -10.30
CA ILE A 33 1.90 3.56 -10.44
C ILE A 33 0.47 3.14 -10.19
N SER A 34 -0.18 2.69 -11.26
CA SER A 34 -1.57 2.26 -11.23
C SER A 34 -1.72 0.91 -10.54
N VAL A 35 -2.61 0.85 -9.56
CA VAL A 35 -3.10 -0.41 -8.98
C VAL A 35 -4.35 -0.82 -9.78
N PRO A 36 -4.37 -2.01 -10.41
CA PRO A 36 -5.52 -2.48 -11.15
C PRO A 36 -6.80 -2.40 -10.32
N ALA A 37 -7.94 -2.16 -10.97
CA ALA A 37 -9.25 -2.21 -10.30
C ALA A 37 -9.51 -3.57 -9.61
N THR A 38 -8.92 -4.65 -10.13
CA THR A 38 -8.95 -5.99 -9.53
C THR A 38 -8.05 -6.14 -8.31
N GLY A 39 -7.22 -5.14 -8.00
CA GLY A 39 -6.13 -5.23 -7.03
C GLY A 39 -4.97 -6.09 -7.53
N TRP A 40 -3.89 -6.11 -6.75
CA TRP A 40 -2.73 -6.97 -6.95
C TRP A 40 -2.89 -8.31 -6.24
N MET A 41 -2.40 -9.38 -6.86
CA MET A 41 -2.10 -10.64 -6.18
C MET A 41 -0.91 -10.45 -5.23
N LEU A 42 -0.78 -11.30 -4.20
CA LEU A 42 0.34 -11.20 -3.24
C LEU A 42 1.72 -11.20 -3.92
N LYS A 43 1.92 -12.03 -4.95
CA LYS A 43 3.16 -12.06 -5.72
C LYS A 43 3.46 -10.74 -6.45
N GLU A 44 2.43 -10.02 -6.86
CA GLU A 44 2.55 -8.73 -7.54
C GLU A 44 2.83 -7.62 -6.53
N VAL A 45 2.22 -7.69 -5.33
CA VAL A 45 2.57 -6.82 -4.20
C VAL A 45 4.05 -6.97 -3.84
N ASN A 46 4.53 -8.22 -3.72
CA ASN A 46 5.94 -8.50 -3.41
C ASN A 46 6.86 -7.96 -4.51
N LYS A 47 6.51 -8.21 -5.78
CA LYS A 47 7.29 -7.67 -6.91
C LYS A 47 7.34 -6.14 -6.91
N ALA A 48 6.19 -5.48 -6.69
CA ALA A 48 6.12 -4.03 -6.61
C ALA A 48 6.96 -3.50 -5.43
N ALA A 49 6.93 -4.15 -4.27
CA ALA A 49 7.75 -3.78 -3.12
C ALA A 49 9.25 -3.86 -3.42
N GLU A 50 9.70 -4.89 -4.12
CA GLU A 50 11.10 -5.01 -4.58
C GLU A 50 11.46 -3.90 -5.58
N GLU A 51 10.62 -3.64 -6.58
CA GLU A 51 10.86 -2.61 -7.59
C GLU A 51 10.90 -1.20 -6.98
N LEU A 52 10.09 -0.95 -5.95
CA LEU A 52 10.02 0.33 -5.24
C LEU A 52 11.12 0.52 -4.20
N ARG A 53 11.94 -0.50 -3.92
CA ARG A 53 13.01 -0.42 -2.93
C ARG A 53 13.97 0.73 -3.28
N GLY A 54 14.23 1.60 -2.30
CA GLY A 54 15.13 2.75 -2.45
C GLY A 54 14.50 3.97 -3.14
N GLN A 55 13.23 3.89 -3.53
CA GLN A 55 12.51 5.00 -4.17
C GLN A 55 11.70 5.83 -3.17
N THR A 56 11.34 7.05 -3.56
CA THR A 56 10.36 7.86 -2.82
C THR A 56 8.95 7.51 -3.29
N VAL A 57 8.11 7.03 -2.36
CA VAL A 57 6.75 6.55 -2.63
C VAL A 57 5.72 7.35 -1.83
N VAL A 58 4.58 7.69 -2.44
CA VAL A 58 3.49 8.43 -1.78
C VAL A 58 2.18 7.62 -1.81
N PHE A 59 1.55 7.51 -0.65
CA PHE A 59 0.19 6.99 -0.45
C PHE A 59 -0.72 8.09 0.08
N ALA A 60 -1.92 8.22 -0.49
CA ALA A 60 -2.87 9.27 -0.12
C ALA A 60 -4.08 8.69 0.64
N SER A 61 -3.91 8.27 1.90
CA SER A 61 -5.02 7.86 2.78
C SER A 61 -4.60 7.74 4.26
N PRO A 62 -5.49 8.03 5.23
CA PRO A 62 -5.21 7.88 6.67
C PRO A 62 -4.85 6.46 7.11
N ILE A 63 -5.44 5.42 6.50
CA ILE A 63 -5.15 4.02 6.86
C ILE A 63 -3.73 3.63 6.44
N PRO A 64 -3.27 3.86 5.18
CA PRO A 64 -1.87 3.75 4.81
C PRO A 64 -0.91 4.57 5.69
N ALA A 65 -1.29 5.78 6.10
CA ALA A 65 -0.46 6.57 7.01
C ALA A 65 -0.28 5.90 8.39
N LEU A 66 -1.32 5.24 8.91
CA LEU A 66 -1.22 4.45 10.15
C LEU A 66 -0.34 3.21 9.95
N ILE A 67 -0.51 2.49 8.84
CA ILE A 67 0.32 1.33 8.49
C ILE A 67 1.80 1.73 8.40
N GLU A 68 2.12 2.85 7.73
CA GLU A 68 3.49 3.39 7.62
C GLU A 68 4.15 3.55 9.00
N LYS A 69 3.44 4.19 9.94
CA LYS A 69 3.95 4.42 11.29
C LYS A 69 4.19 3.13 12.05
N LEU A 70 3.20 2.24 12.07
CA LEU A 70 3.29 1.00 12.83
C LEU A 70 4.37 0.07 12.25
N SER A 71 4.47 -0.04 10.92
CA SER A 71 5.49 -0.87 10.26
C SER A 71 6.90 -0.32 10.50
N PHE A 72 7.07 1.00 10.53
CA PHE A 72 8.35 1.61 10.90
C PHE A 72 8.73 1.34 12.35
N GLN A 73 7.77 1.41 13.28
CA GLN A 73 7.99 1.09 14.69
C GLN A 73 8.42 -0.36 14.87
N GLN A 74 7.67 -1.31 14.30
CA GLN A 74 8.04 -2.72 14.29
C GLN A 74 9.47 -2.93 13.77
N GLY A 75 9.81 -2.39 12.60
CA GLY A 75 11.16 -2.55 12.03
C GLY A 75 12.27 -1.96 12.91
N SER A 76 12.01 -0.81 13.53
CA SER A 76 12.98 -0.13 14.41
C SER A 76 13.22 -0.90 15.71
N GLU A 77 12.17 -1.45 16.33
CA GLU A 77 12.25 -2.28 17.53
C GLU A 77 13.03 -3.57 17.25
N TRP A 78 12.74 -4.22 16.11
CA TRP A 78 13.50 -5.37 15.64
C TRP A 78 14.99 -5.07 15.41
N GLY A 79 15.30 -3.92 14.79
CA GLY A 79 16.69 -3.49 14.60
C GLY A 79 17.44 -3.32 15.92
N ARG A 80 16.82 -2.68 16.92
CA ARG A 80 17.41 -2.51 18.26
C ARG A 80 17.68 -3.84 18.96
N PHE A 81 16.78 -4.81 18.80
CA PHE A 81 16.99 -6.15 19.36
C PHE A 81 18.26 -6.79 18.78
N PHE A 82 18.47 -6.76 17.47
CA PHE A 82 19.68 -7.31 16.85
C PHE A 82 20.97 -6.58 17.26
N GLU A 83 20.89 -5.27 17.51
CA GLU A 83 22.04 -4.47 17.93
C GLU A 83 22.41 -4.67 19.41
N THR A 84 21.40 -4.80 20.29
CA THR A 84 21.59 -4.73 21.75
C THR A 84 21.40 -6.07 22.46
N GLY A 85 20.72 -7.04 21.83
CA GLY A 85 20.30 -8.30 22.45
C GLY A 85 19.18 -8.14 23.50
N VAL A 86 18.63 -6.95 23.67
CA VAL A 86 17.56 -6.68 24.64
C VAL A 86 16.22 -6.62 23.93
N GLU A 87 15.29 -7.47 24.33
CA GLU A 87 13.92 -7.48 23.81
C GLU A 87 13.13 -6.29 24.39
N CYS A 88 12.40 -5.55 23.54
CA CYS A 88 11.48 -4.54 24.05
C CYS A 88 10.27 -5.24 24.68
N GLU A 89 9.87 -4.81 25.88
CA GLU A 89 8.70 -5.37 26.58
C GLU A 89 7.38 -5.17 25.81
N THR A 90 7.37 -4.28 24.82
CA THR A 90 6.22 -3.99 23.95
C THR A 90 6.66 -3.99 22.48
N ASN A 91 6.82 -5.18 21.90
CA ASN A 91 7.08 -5.31 20.47
C ASN A 91 5.80 -5.02 19.67
N THR A 92 5.91 -4.09 18.73
CA THR A 92 4.88 -3.80 17.75
C THR A 92 4.87 -4.90 16.69
N HIS A 93 3.72 -5.56 16.51
CA HIS A 93 3.49 -6.52 15.44
C HIS A 93 2.34 -6.05 14.56
N VAL A 94 2.66 -5.77 13.30
CA VAL A 94 1.74 -5.28 12.28
C VAL A 94 1.44 -6.40 11.33
N PHE A 95 0.15 -6.67 11.16
CA PHE A 95 -0.36 -7.64 10.20
C PHE A 95 -1.42 -6.97 9.33
N VAL A 96 -1.52 -7.41 8.08
CA VAL A 96 -2.50 -6.92 7.11
C VAL A 96 -3.26 -8.11 6.51
N PHE A 97 -4.58 -7.97 6.34
CA PHE A 97 -5.35 -8.98 5.61
C PHE A 97 -5.19 -8.79 4.10
N HIS A 98 -4.75 -9.85 3.43
CA HIS A 98 -4.67 -9.96 1.98
C HIS A 98 -5.68 -10.97 1.45
N ASN A 99 -6.30 -10.67 0.30
CA ASN A 99 -7.12 -11.61 -0.45
C ASN A 99 -7.03 -11.27 -1.94
N ASP A 100 -6.50 -12.19 -2.73
CA ASP A 100 -6.35 -12.07 -4.18
C ASP A 100 -7.52 -12.68 -4.96
N LYS A 101 -8.45 -13.36 -4.28
CA LYS A 101 -9.65 -13.95 -4.91
C LYS A 101 -10.69 -12.86 -5.21
N ARG A 102 -11.25 -12.94 -6.41
CA ARG A 102 -12.33 -12.05 -6.90
C ARG A 102 -13.50 -12.88 -7.36
N GLU A 103 -14.69 -12.45 -6.97
CA GLU A 103 -15.97 -13.05 -7.36
C GLU A 103 -16.74 -12.09 -8.26
N LYS A 104 -17.45 -12.64 -9.24
CA LYS A 104 -18.41 -11.88 -10.04
C LYS A 104 -19.69 -11.75 -9.25
N LYS A 105 -20.17 -10.53 -9.09
CA LYS A 105 -21.47 -10.24 -8.47
C LYS A 105 -22.34 -9.49 -9.45
N GLU A 106 -23.54 -10.01 -9.68
CA GLU A 106 -24.55 -9.31 -10.46
C GLU A 106 -25.36 -8.38 -9.55
N LEU A 107 -25.50 -7.12 -9.97
CA LEU A 107 -26.31 -6.11 -9.31
C LEU A 107 -27.71 -6.06 -9.95
N PRO A 108 -28.72 -5.54 -9.24
CA PRO A 108 -30.03 -5.27 -9.83
C PRO A 108 -29.89 -4.47 -11.13
N GLY A 109 -30.57 -4.91 -12.19
CA GLY A 109 -30.46 -4.32 -13.53
C GLY A 109 -29.39 -4.96 -14.43
N GLY A 110 -28.83 -6.13 -14.06
CA GLY A 110 -27.96 -6.94 -14.93
C GLY A 110 -26.50 -6.47 -15.00
N LYS A 111 -26.12 -5.47 -14.19
CA LYS A 111 -24.73 -4.98 -14.14
C LYS A 111 -23.86 -5.97 -13.38
N VAL A 112 -22.83 -6.51 -14.02
CA VAL A 112 -21.85 -7.39 -13.38
C VAL A 112 -20.66 -6.58 -12.88
N ILE A 113 -20.30 -6.76 -11.60
CA ILE A 113 -19.09 -6.20 -10.98
C ILE A 113 -18.18 -7.32 -10.47
N GLN A 114 -16.92 -6.99 -10.20
CA GLN A 114 -16.01 -7.87 -9.46
C GLN A 114 -15.86 -7.35 -8.04
N VAL A 115 -15.96 -8.25 -7.06
CA VAL A 115 -15.79 -7.95 -5.63
C VAL A 115 -14.76 -8.89 -5.03
N VAL A 116 -14.13 -8.48 -3.92
CA VAL A 116 -13.27 -9.38 -3.13
C VAL A 116 -14.11 -10.55 -2.64
N ALA A 117 -13.58 -11.77 -2.76
CA ALA A 117 -14.25 -12.96 -2.27
C ALA A 117 -14.43 -12.91 -0.74
N SER A 118 -15.51 -13.48 -0.22
CA SER A 118 -15.74 -13.55 1.23
C SER A 118 -14.76 -14.51 1.94
N THR A 119 -14.13 -15.42 1.19
CA THR A 119 -13.17 -16.42 1.68
C THR A 119 -11.82 -16.30 0.98
N GLY A 120 -10.80 -16.99 1.52
CA GLY A 120 -9.43 -16.95 0.96
C GLY A 120 -8.54 -15.85 1.51
N TRP A 121 -8.94 -15.22 2.62
CA TRP A 121 -8.12 -14.24 3.33
C TRP A 121 -6.86 -14.88 3.91
N GLN A 122 -5.77 -14.13 3.83
CA GLN A 122 -4.46 -14.44 4.40
C GLN A 122 -4.07 -13.29 5.31
N LEU A 123 -3.52 -13.59 6.47
CA LEU A 123 -2.88 -12.59 7.32
C LEU A 123 -1.40 -12.55 6.94
N VAL A 124 -0.92 -11.39 6.51
CA VAL A 124 0.48 -11.16 6.09
C VAL A 124 1.17 -10.15 6.99
#